data_AF-A0A1A8NFB3-F1
#
_entry.id   AF-A0A1A8NFB3-F1
#
_cell.length_a   1.000
_cell.length_b   1.000
_cell.length_c   1.000
_cell.angle_alpha   90.00
_cell.angle_beta   90.00
_cell.angle_gamma   90.00
#
_symmetry.space_group_name_H-M   'P 1'
#
loop_
_entity.id
_entity.type
_entity.pdbx_description
1 polymer ?
#
loop_
_entity_poly.entity_id
_entity_poly.type
_entity_poly.pdbx_seq_one_letter_code
_entity_poly.pdbx_strand_id
1 'polypeptide(L)'
;VTFDLLRAALKRRAERQQFLGRMRGSLATLQKLVQIFPDDVSLRNDLGVAHLLLGDNMGAKKVYEEVLAVAPDNGFAKVHYGFILKAENQIAESIPYLREGLESGEPGTDDGRFYFHLGDALQRVGDDSAYHWYELGHKKGHFASVWQRSLYNVDGLKAQPWWTPKETGYIDLVKMLEKNWKTIRDEALAVMDQDRGRFIPEEENLREKGDWGQYTLWQQGRKAGGACQGVPKTCSLMERFPEAIGCKRGQIKFSVMQPGTHVWPHTGPTNCRLRMHLGLVVPPGCRIRCTNQTREWNEGKVLIFDDSFEHEVWQEADRYRLIFIVDVWHPELTQYQRQTLSPI
;
A
#
# COMPACT_ATOMS: atom_id res chain seq x y z
N VAL A 1 -23.85 -21.45 33.11
CA VAL A 1 -23.58 -20.33 32.18
C VAL A 1 -24.61 -20.42 31.08
N THR A 2 -25.39 -19.38 30.82
CA THR A 2 -26.35 -19.39 29.70
C THR A 2 -25.59 -19.34 28.38
N PHE A 3 -26.17 -19.90 27.31
CA PHE A 3 -25.56 -19.87 25.98
C PHE A 3 -25.25 -18.43 25.52
N ASP A 4 -26.12 -17.46 25.83
CA ASP A 4 -25.88 -16.05 25.53
C ASP A 4 -24.68 -15.45 26.28
N LEU A 5 -24.52 -15.76 27.56
CA LEU A 5 -23.38 -15.27 28.34
C LEU A 5 -22.08 -15.89 27.84
N LEU A 6 -22.11 -17.16 27.43
CA LEU A 6 -20.96 -17.83 26.82
C LEU A 6 -20.57 -17.18 25.49
N ARG A 7 -21.56 -16.91 24.63
CA ARG A 7 -21.35 -16.22 23.34
C ARG A 7 -20.72 -14.84 23.54
N ALA A 8 -21.30 -14.01 24.40
CA ALA A 8 -20.80 -12.67 24.68
C ALA A 8 -19.39 -12.68 25.27
N ALA A 9 -19.12 -13.59 26.23
CA ALA A 9 -17.81 -13.70 26.86
C ALA A 9 -16.71 -14.13 25.87
N LEU A 10 -16.99 -15.14 25.03
CA LEU A 10 -16.02 -15.60 24.03
C LEU A 10 -15.83 -14.58 22.90
N LYS A 11 -16.89 -13.89 22.47
CA LYS A 11 -16.77 -12.82 21.47
C LYS A 11 -15.88 -11.69 21.99
N ARG A 12 -16.13 -11.24 23.23
CA ARG A 12 -15.30 -10.23 23.87
C ARG A 12 -13.86 -10.69 24.05
N ARG A 13 -13.63 -11.96 24.39
CA ARG A 13 -12.28 -12.55 24.46
C ARG A 13 -11.57 -12.47 23.10
N ALA A 14 -12.23 -12.87 22.01
CA ALA A 14 -11.68 -12.84 20.67
C ALA A 14 -11.29 -11.41 20.25
N GLU A 15 -12.16 -10.43 20.51
CA GLU A 15 -11.89 -9.00 20.27
C GLU A 15 -10.68 -8.49 21.05
N ARG A 16 -10.57 -8.83 22.34
CA ARG A 16 -9.42 -8.42 23.17
C ARG A 16 -8.13 -9.10 22.73
N GLN A 17 -8.20 -10.35 22.27
CA GLN A 17 -7.05 -11.03 21.69
C GLN A 17 -6.57 -10.33 20.41
N GLN A 18 -7.48 -9.95 19.50
CA GLN A 18 -7.12 -9.18 18.29
C GLN A 18 -6.50 -7.84 18.66
N PHE A 19 -7.11 -7.09 19.58
CA PHE A 19 -6.59 -5.80 20.04
C PHE A 19 -5.15 -5.90 20.58
N LEU A 20 -4.81 -6.99 21.26
CA LEU A 20 -3.47 -7.25 21.80
C LEU A 20 -2.51 -7.91 20.79
N GLY A 21 -2.88 -8.02 19.52
CA GLY A 21 -2.06 -8.67 18.49
C GLY A 21 -2.04 -10.20 18.55
N ARG A 22 -2.85 -10.83 19.40
CA ARG A 22 -2.89 -12.29 19.62
C ARG A 22 -3.79 -12.98 18.60
N MET A 23 -3.48 -12.82 17.31
CA MET A 23 -4.35 -13.22 16.19
C MET A 23 -4.67 -14.72 16.17
N ARG A 24 -3.65 -15.59 16.34
CA ARG A 24 -3.86 -17.05 16.43
C ARG A 24 -4.78 -17.46 17.59
N GLY A 25 -4.65 -16.75 18.72
CA GLY A 25 -5.49 -16.99 19.89
C GLY A 25 -6.94 -16.55 19.67
N SER A 26 -7.15 -15.47 18.92
CA SER A 26 -8.48 -15.02 18.51
C SER A 26 -9.13 -16.02 17.54
N LEU A 27 -8.40 -16.47 16.53
CA LEU A 27 -8.86 -17.48 15.57
C LEU A 27 -9.36 -18.74 16.30
N ALA A 28 -8.59 -19.28 17.24
CA ALA A 28 -9.00 -20.44 18.02
C ALA A 28 -10.27 -20.19 18.86
N THR A 29 -10.43 -18.98 19.42
CA THR A 29 -11.65 -18.60 20.15
C THR A 29 -12.86 -18.52 19.22
N LEU A 30 -12.70 -17.97 18.01
CA LEU A 30 -13.76 -17.83 17.01
C LEU A 30 -14.16 -19.19 16.41
N GLN A 31 -13.20 -20.07 16.13
CA GLN A 31 -13.48 -21.45 15.71
C GLN A 31 -14.36 -22.18 16.75
N LYS A 32 -14.03 -22.03 18.04
CA LYS A 32 -14.85 -22.60 19.11
C LYS A 32 -16.25 -21.98 19.17
N LEU A 33 -16.37 -20.68 18.94
CA LEU A 33 -17.65 -19.98 18.87
C LEU A 33 -18.53 -20.53 17.75
N VAL A 34 -18.00 -20.66 16.54
CA VAL A 34 -18.73 -21.20 15.37
C VAL A 34 -19.12 -22.66 15.59
N GLN A 35 -18.30 -23.46 16.27
CA GLN A 35 -18.66 -24.84 16.65
C GLN A 35 -19.84 -24.91 17.64
N ILE A 36 -19.92 -23.96 18.59
CA ILE A 36 -21.00 -23.93 19.59
C ILE A 36 -22.28 -23.31 19.01
N PHE A 37 -22.14 -22.35 18.09
CA PHE A 37 -23.24 -21.60 17.48
C PHE A 37 -23.19 -21.73 15.95
N PRO A 38 -23.48 -22.93 15.40
CA PRO A 38 -23.32 -23.21 13.98
C PRO A 38 -24.36 -22.51 13.09
N ASP A 39 -25.35 -21.81 13.61
CA ASP A 39 -26.33 -21.08 12.79
C ASP A 39 -26.08 -19.55 12.81
N ASP A 40 -25.12 -19.09 13.62
CA ASP A 40 -24.81 -17.67 13.75
C ASP A 40 -23.86 -17.21 12.63
N VAL A 41 -24.43 -16.61 11.59
CA VAL A 41 -23.70 -16.08 10.43
C VAL A 41 -22.72 -14.97 10.83
N SER A 42 -23.04 -14.16 11.84
CA SER A 42 -22.15 -13.09 12.29
C SER A 42 -20.84 -13.65 12.86
N LEU A 43 -20.88 -14.79 13.55
CA LEU A 43 -19.67 -15.44 14.07
C LEU A 43 -18.81 -16.05 12.97
N ARG A 44 -19.42 -16.53 11.87
CA ARG A 44 -18.67 -16.94 10.67
C ARG A 44 -18.00 -15.76 9.99
N ASN A 45 -18.71 -14.64 9.88
CA ASN A 45 -18.14 -13.40 9.36
C ASN A 45 -16.93 -12.95 10.19
N ASP A 46 -17.04 -12.97 11.53
CA ASP A 46 -15.94 -12.66 12.45
C ASP A 46 -14.76 -13.65 12.27
N LEU A 47 -15.05 -14.94 12.04
CA LEU A 47 -14.04 -15.96 11.75
C LEU A 47 -13.30 -15.68 10.44
N GLY A 48 -14.00 -15.28 9.38
CA GLY A 48 -13.40 -14.87 8.11
C GLY A 48 -12.44 -13.70 8.26
N VAL A 49 -12.81 -12.68 9.05
CA VAL A 49 -11.92 -11.56 9.39
C VAL A 49 -10.67 -12.03 10.12
N ALA A 50 -10.79 -12.98 11.06
CA ALA A 50 -9.63 -13.50 11.78
C ALA A 50 -8.65 -14.24 10.87
N HIS A 51 -9.13 -14.95 9.84
CA HIS A 51 -8.28 -15.53 8.80
C HIS A 51 -7.54 -14.44 8.00
N LEU A 52 -8.24 -13.39 7.57
CA LEU A 52 -7.62 -12.25 6.86
C LEU A 52 -6.54 -11.55 7.69
N LEU A 53 -6.77 -11.34 9.00
CA LEU A 53 -5.79 -10.75 9.91
C LEU A 53 -4.53 -11.61 10.11
N LEU A 54 -4.59 -12.90 9.78
CA LEU A 54 -3.46 -13.82 9.77
C LEU A 54 -2.80 -13.97 8.38
N GLY A 55 -3.33 -13.31 7.35
CA GLY A 55 -2.91 -13.47 5.96
C GLY A 55 -3.39 -14.77 5.32
N ASP A 56 -4.33 -15.48 5.95
CA ASP A 56 -4.90 -16.73 5.43
C ASP A 56 -6.10 -16.44 4.51
N ASN A 57 -5.80 -15.95 3.30
CA ASN A 57 -6.82 -15.61 2.31
C ASN A 57 -7.64 -16.83 1.88
N MET A 58 -7.01 -18.01 1.78
CA MET A 58 -7.68 -19.26 1.42
C MET A 58 -8.70 -19.69 2.48
N GLY A 59 -8.31 -19.64 3.76
CA GLY A 59 -9.22 -19.91 4.87
C GLY A 59 -10.38 -18.91 4.92
N ALA A 60 -10.10 -17.62 4.74
CA ALA A 60 -11.13 -16.58 4.69
C ALA A 60 -12.10 -16.79 3.51
N LYS A 61 -11.59 -17.11 2.32
CA LYS A 61 -12.39 -17.35 1.10
C LYS A 61 -13.44 -18.42 1.34
N LYS A 62 -13.00 -19.58 1.85
CA LYS A 62 -13.87 -20.71 2.17
C LYS A 62 -14.96 -20.33 3.16
N VAL A 63 -14.63 -19.57 4.20
CA VAL A 63 -15.61 -19.11 5.20
C VAL A 63 -16.69 -18.24 4.55
N TYR A 64 -16.31 -17.29 3.70
CA TYR A 64 -17.30 -16.41 3.04
C TYR A 64 -18.09 -17.13 1.94
N GLU A 65 -17.51 -18.12 1.26
CA GLU A 65 -18.26 -19.01 0.36
C GLU A 65 -19.37 -19.78 1.12
N GLU A 66 -19.05 -20.34 2.29
CA GLU A 66 -20.03 -21.01 3.15
C GLU A 66 -21.12 -20.04 3.65
N VAL A 67 -20.76 -18.80 4.00
CA VAL A 67 -21.74 -17.78 4.40
C VAL A 67 -22.67 -17.42 3.23
N LEU A 68 -22.12 -17.14 2.05
CA LEU A 68 -22.89 -16.74 0.86
C LEU A 68 -23.75 -17.88 0.31
N ALA A 69 -23.38 -19.14 0.55
CA ALA A 69 -24.22 -20.29 0.20
C ALA A 69 -25.53 -20.36 1.01
N VAL A 70 -25.51 -19.87 2.26
CA VAL A 70 -26.69 -19.87 3.16
C VAL A 70 -27.40 -18.53 3.19
N ALA A 71 -26.66 -17.43 3.09
CA ALA A 71 -27.16 -16.07 3.08
C ALA A 71 -26.57 -15.30 1.88
N PRO A 72 -27.10 -15.51 0.65
CA PRO A 72 -26.57 -14.90 -0.57
C PRO A 72 -26.55 -13.37 -0.55
N ASP A 73 -27.45 -12.74 0.21
CA ASP A 73 -27.58 -11.29 0.30
C ASP A 73 -26.74 -10.66 1.43
N ASN A 74 -25.94 -11.45 2.16
CA ASN A 74 -25.11 -10.94 3.26
C ASN A 74 -24.04 -9.96 2.75
N GLY A 75 -24.30 -8.67 2.91
CA GLY A 75 -23.45 -7.59 2.42
C GLY A 75 -22.03 -7.63 3.01
N PHE A 76 -21.91 -7.95 4.30
CA PHE A 76 -20.61 -8.10 4.94
C PHE A 76 -19.76 -9.20 4.29
N ALA A 77 -20.34 -10.37 4.03
CA ALA A 77 -19.64 -11.46 3.34
C ALA A 77 -19.29 -11.09 1.90
N LYS A 78 -20.20 -10.39 1.17
CA LYS A 78 -19.94 -9.93 -0.20
C LYS A 78 -18.71 -9.01 -0.28
N VAL A 79 -18.61 -7.98 0.56
CA VAL A 79 -17.45 -7.06 0.49
C VAL A 79 -16.13 -7.77 0.81
N HIS A 80 -16.12 -8.69 1.77
CA HIS A 80 -14.89 -9.43 2.12
C HIS A 80 -14.53 -10.48 1.07
N TYR A 81 -15.50 -11.17 0.50
CA TYR A 81 -15.28 -12.10 -0.59
C TYR A 81 -14.76 -11.38 -1.84
N GLY A 82 -15.38 -10.26 -2.22
CA GLY A 82 -14.90 -9.41 -3.30
C GLY A 82 -13.49 -8.87 -3.06
N PHE A 83 -13.16 -8.47 -1.83
CA PHE A 83 -11.79 -8.09 -1.46
C PHE A 83 -10.78 -9.23 -1.69
N ILE A 84 -11.13 -10.45 -1.31
CA ILE A 84 -10.27 -11.64 -1.50
C ILE A 84 -10.08 -11.95 -2.99
N LEU A 85 -11.16 -11.96 -3.77
CA LEU A 85 -11.10 -12.17 -5.23
C LEU A 85 -10.15 -11.16 -5.88
N LYS A 86 -10.25 -9.89 -5.50
CA LYS A 86 -9.36 -8.85 -6.00
C LYS A 86 -7.90 -9.08 -5.61
N ALA A 87 -7.64 -9.50 -4.37
CA ALA A 87 -6.29 -9.84 -3.90
C ALA A 87 -5.69 -11.03 -4.67
N GLU A 88 -6.53 -11.96 -5.13
CA GLU A 88 -6.17 -13.07 -6.02
C GLU A 88 -6.12 -12.68 -7.51
N ASN A 89 -6.18 -11.37 -7.82
CA ASN A 89 -6.19 -10.82 -9.17
C ASN A 89 -7.40 -11.22 -10.04
N GLN A 90 -8.48 -11.72 -9.43
CA GLN A 90 -9.78 -11.94 -10.08
C GLN A 90 -10.56 -10.62 -10.13
N ILE A 91 -10.05 -9.68 -10.92
CA ILE A 91 -10.49 -8.27 -10.89
C ILE A 91 -11.96 -8.14 -11.29
N ALA A 92 -12.37 -8.69 -12.43
CA ALA A 92 -13.72 -8.54 -12.94
C ALA A 92 -14.76 -9.21 -12.02
N GLU A 93 -14.41 -10.37 -11.47
CA GLU A 93 -15.24 -11.15 -10.56
C GLU A 93 -15.42 -10.46 -9.21
N SER A 94 -14.43 -9.67 -8.76
CA SER A 94 -14.50 -8.93 -7.49
C SER A 94 -15.53 -7.80 -7.47
N ILE A 95 -15.75 -7.17 -8.62
CA ILE A 95 -16.56 -5.95 -8.76
C ILE A 95 -18.01 -6.13 -8.28
N PRO A 96 -18.79 -7.12 -8.75
CA PRO A 96 -20.18 -7.26 -8.32
C PRO A 96 -20.30 -7.46 -6.80
N TYR A 97 -19.43 -8.27 -6.19
CA TYR A 97 -19.46 -8.51 -4.75
C TYR A 97 -19.10 -7.27 -3.93
N LEU A 98 -18.06 -6.53 -4.33
CA LEU A 98 -17.70 -5.28 -3.66
C LEU A 98 -18.81 -4.24 -3.79
N ARG A 99 -19.40 -4.11 -4.99
CA ARG A 99 -20.49 -3.17 -5.28
C ARG A 99 -21.74 -3.49 -4.46
N GLU A 100 -22.29 -4.70 -4.61
CA GLU A 100 -23.51 -5.11 -3.90
C GLU A 100 -23.32 -5.10 -2.38
N GLY A 101 -22.13 -5.49 -1.91
CA GLY A 101 -21.80 -5.44 -0.50
C GLY A 101 -21.79 -4.02 0.05
N LEU A 102 -21.24 -3.04 -0.67
CA LEU A 102 -21.30 -1.62 -0.30
C LEU A 102 -22.73 -1.07 -0.35
N GLU A 103 -23.48 -1.41 -1.40
CA GLU A 103 -24.87 -0.95 -1.60
C GLU A 103 -25.84 -1.51 -0.56
N SER A 104 -25.53 -2.66 0.05
CA SER A 104 -26.34 -3.25 1.11
C SER A 104 -26.51 -2.35 2.34
N GLY A 105 -25.52 -1.49 2.63
CA GLY A 105 -25.50 -0.66 3.84
C GLY A 105 -25.42 -1.45 5.16
N GLU A 106 -25.13 -2.75 5.13
CA GLU A 106 -25.01 -3.56 6.35
C GLU A 106 -23.86 -3.08 7.27
N PRO A 107 -23.95 -3.28 8.60
CA PRO A 107 -22.87 -2.95 9.52
C PRO A 107 -21.54 -3.61 9.11
N GLY A 108 -20.50 -2.79 8.95
CA GLY A 108 -19.16 -3.24 8.58
C GLY A 108 -18.88 -3.27 7.08
N THR A 109 -19.84 -2.92 6.21
CA THR A 109 -19.58 -2.72 4.78
C THR A 109 -19.10 -1.31 4.45
N ASP A 110 -19.49 -0.31 5.23
CA ASP A 110 -19.06 1.08 5.05
C ASP A 110 -17.62 1.31 5.55
N ASP A 111 -16.65 0.78 4.81
CA ASP A 111 -15.22 0.83 5.12
C ASP A 111 -14.40 1.27 3.91
N GLY A 112 -13.50 2.23 4.10
CA GLY A 112 -12.67 2.80 3.04
C GLY A 112 -11.88 1.79 2.21
N ARG A 113 -11.53 0.63 2.77
CA ARG A 113 -10.87 -0.46 2.03
C ARG A 113 -11.71 -0.94 0.85
N PHE A 114 -13.02 -1.09 1.04
CA PHE A 114 -13.89 -1.62 -0.01
C PHE A 114 -14.16 -0.59 -1.11
N TYR A 115 -14.36 0.69 -0.76
CA TYR A 115 -14.42 1.77 -1.76
C TYR A 115 -13.13 1.86 -2.57
N PHE A 116 -11.98 1.75 -1.89
CA PHE A 116 -10.67 1.84 -2.52
C PHE A 116 -10.49 0.70 -3.53
N HIS A 117 -10.77 -0.53 -3.09
CA HIS A 117 -10.60 -1.72 -3.93
C HIS A 117 -11.62 -1.83 -5.05
N LEU A 118 -12.87 -1.40 -4.85
CA LEU A 118 -13.86 -1.34 -5.91
C LEU A 118 -13.45 -0.34 -7.00
N GLY A 119 -13.05 0.87 -6.61
CA GLY A 119 -12.58 1.88 -7.56
C GLY A 119 -11.35 1.42 -8.34
N ASP A 120 -10.36 0.81 -7.68
CA ASP A 120 -9.16 0.27 -8.35
C ASP A 120 -9.53 -0.87 -9.31
N ALA A 121 -10.42 -1.78 -8.90
CA ALA A 121 -10.90 -2.85 -9.78
C ALA A 121 -11.61 -2.29 -11.03
N LEU A 122 -12.46 -1.28 -10.86
CA LEU A 122 -13.16 -0.59 -11.96
C LEU A 122 -12.18 0.10 -12.91
N GLN A 123 -11.15 0.80 -12.39
CA GLN A 123 -10.11 1.42 -13.23
C GLN A 123 -9.37 0.39 -14.09
N ARG A 124 -9.01 -0.76 -13.52
CA ARG A 124 -8.28 -1.82 -14.24
C ARG A 124 -9.07 -2.47 -15.36
N VAL A 125 -10.41 -2.45 -15.28
CA VAL A 125 -11.29 -2.95 -16.35
C VAL A 125 -11.76 -1.85 -17.30
N GLY A 126 -11.31 -0.60 -17.09
CA GLY A 126 -11.70 0.55 -17.91
C GLY A 126 -13.13 1.04 -17.68
N ASP A 127 -13.71 0.80 -16.50
CA ASP A 127 -15.05 1.28 -16.14
C ASP A 127 -14.96 2.71 -15.54
N ASP A 128 -15.58 3.66 -16.23
CA ASP A 128 -15.58 5.10 -15.88
C ASP A 128 -16.29 5.42 -14.55
N SER A 129 -17.07 4.48 -14.00
CA SER A 129 -17.76 4.65 -12.72
C SER A 129 -16.81 4.58 -11.51
N ALA A 130 -15.53 4.26 -11.68
CA ALA A 130 -14.56 4.21 -10.57
C ALA A 130 -14.54 5.50 -9.73
N TYR A 131 -14.54 6.66 -10.40
CA TYR A 131 -14.50 7.96 -9.74
C TYR A 131 -15.79 8.31 -9.00
N HIS A 132 -16.93 7.73 -9.38
CA HIS A 132 -18.16 7.83 -8.60
C HIS A 132 -17.99 7.19 -7.22
N TRP A 133 -17.38 6.01 -7.16
CA TRP A 133 -17.11 5.30 -5.89
C TRP A 133 -16.06 6.02 -5.04
N TYR A 134 -15.05 6.61 -5.66
CA TYR A 134 -14.09 7.46 -4.94
C TYR A 134 -14.73 8.71 -4.35
N GLU A 135 -15.60 9.39 -5.10
CA GLU A 135 -16.38 10.54 -4.61
C GLU A 135 -17.32 10.14 -3.46
N LEU A 136 -17.98 8.98 -3.56
CA LEU A 136 -18.84 8.47 -2.49
C LEU A 136 -18.02 8.14 -1.22
N GLY A 137 -16.86 7.50 -1.39
CA GLY A 137 -15.92 7.22 -0.29
C GLY A 137 -15.43 8.50 0.39
N HIS A 138 -15.11 9.54 -0.38
CA HIS A 138 -14.75 10.86 0.15
C HIS A 138 -15.91 11.49 0.94
N LYS A 139 -17.14 11.52 0.39
CA LYS A 139 -18.32 12.07 1.07
C LYS A 139 -18.65 11.38 2.38
N LYS A 140 -18.30 10.09 2.50
CA LYS A 140 -18.44 9.30 3.73
C LYS A 140 -17.27 9.46 4.71
N GLY A 141 -16.26 10.25 4.35
CA GLY A 141 -15.10 10.53 5.19
C GLY A 141 -13.99 9.47 5.15
N HIS A 142 -14.05 8.51 4.21
CA HIS A 142 -13.03 7.47 4.07
C HIS A 142 -11.75 7.98 3.40
N PHE A 143 -11.88 8.94 2.49
CA PHE A 143 -10.77 9.53 1.75
C PHE A 143 -10.65 11.03 2.02
N ALA A 144 -9.42 11.53 2.10
CA ALA A 144 -9.16 12.97 2.24
C ALA A 144 -9.67 13.75 1.03
N SER A 145 -9.56 13.16 -0.16
CA SER A 145 -10.20 13.64 -1.39
C SER A 145 -10.36 12.48 -2.38
N VAL A 146 -11.03 12.72 -3.49
CA VAL A 146 -11.11 11.76 -4.62
C VAL A 146 -9.73 11.31 -5.09
N TRP A 147 -8.72 12.19 -5.01
CA TRP A 147 -7.37 11.94 -5.49
C TRP A 147 -6.44 11.37 -4.43
N GLN A 148 -6.68 11.65 -3.15
CA GLN A 148 -5.82 11.23 -2.03
C GLN A 148 -6.56 10.20 -1.17
N ARG A 149 -6.28 8.92 -1.45
CA ARG A 149 -7.07 7.77 -0.99
C ARG A 149 -6.31 6.83 -0.06
N SER A 150 -5.18 7.28 0.47
CA SER A 150 -4.48 6.56 1.55
C SER A 150 -5.41 6.36 2.76
N LEU A 151 -5.24 5.24 3.47
CA LEU A 151 -6.12 4.85 4.58
C LEU A 151 -5.48 5.02 5.97
N TYR A 152 -4.15 5.16 6.04
CA TYR A 152 -3.42 5.29 7.31
C TYR A 152 -2.88 6.70 7.50
N ASN A 153 -3.75 7.64 7.83
CA ASN A 153 -3.44 9.07 7.75
C ASN A 153 -3.22 9.75 9.12
N VAL A 154 -2.60 10.93 9.06
CA VAL A 154 -2.67 11.95 10.11
C VAL A 154 -3.39 13.15 9.52
N ASP A 155 -4.46 13.60 10.19
CA ASP A 155 -5.28 14.71 9.72
C ASP A 155 -4.54 16.05 9.84
N GLY A 156 -4.87 16.97 8.94
CA GLY A 156 -4.33 18.34 8.93
C GLY A 156 -2.95 18.49 8.31
N LEU A 157 -2.31 17.41 7.85
CA LEU A 157 -1.09 17.51 7.05
C LEU A 157 -1.39 18.17 5.71
N LYS A 158 -0.55 19.14 5.31
CA LYS A 158 -0.62 19.80 4.02
C LYS A 158 -0.64 18.78 2.88
N ALA A 159 -1.66 18.86 2.03
CA ALA A 159 -1.86 17.91 0.94
C ALA A 159 -1.69 18.60 -0.42
N GLN A 160 -0.67 18.20 -1.18
CA GLN A 160 -0.48 18.61 -2.56
C GLN A 160 0.29 17.51 -3.32
N PRO A 161 0.01 17.30 -4.62
CA PRO A 161 0.58 16.17 -5.37
C PRO A 161 2.09 16.30 -5.56
N TRP A 162 2.58 17.50 -5.89
CA TRP A 162 3.98 17.76 -6.19
C TRP A 162 4.58 18.74 -5.19
N TRP A 163 5.84 18.50 -4.82
CA TRP A 163 6.58 19.29 -3.85
C TRP A 163 7.91 19.75 -4.43
N THR A 164 8.33 20.94 -4.01
CA THR A 164 9.69 21.43 -4.23
C THR A 164 10.57 21.14 -3.02
N PRO A 165 11.90 21.05 -3.19
CA PRO A 165 12.82 20.86 -2.05
C PRO A 165 12.63 21.90 -0.94
N LYS A 166 12.33 23.15 -1.31
CA LYS A 166 12.10 24.24 -0.36
C LYS A 166 10.83 24.03 0.47
N GLU A 167 9.74 23.57 -0.14
CA GLU A 167 8.49 23.29 0.57
C GLU A 167 8.63 22.14 1.57
N THR A 168 9.47 21.15 1.27
CA THR A 168 9.73 20.05 2.20
C THR A 168 10.65 20.42 3.36
N GLY A 169 11.44 21.48 3.25
CA GLY A 169 12.51 21.78 4.19
C GLY A 169 13.75 20.85 4.11
N TYR A 170 13.68 19.71 3.40
CA TYR A 170 14.76 18.72 3.27
C TYR A 170 15.77 19.09 2.17
N ILE A 171 16.18 20.36 2.11
CA ILE A 171 17.05 20.90 1.05
C ILE A 171 18.42 20.21 1.04
N ASP A 172 18.97 19.90 2.22
CA ASP A 172 20.30 19.30 2.34
C ASP A 172 20.31 17.84 1.89
N LEU A 173 19.23 17.09 2.15
CA LEU A 173 19.04 15.74 1.62
C LEU A 173 19.00 15.77 0.09
N VAL A 174 18.19 16.65 -0.49
CA VAL A 174 18.10 16.80 -1.95
C VAL A 174 19.45 17.18 -2.56
N LYS A 175 20.15 18.17 -1.98
CA LYS A 175 21.49 18.56 -2.44
C LYS A 175 22.48 17.41 -2.34
N MET A 176 22.44 16.61 -1.28
CA MET A 176 23.30 15.45 -1.13
C MET A 176 23.02 14.42 -2.22
N LEU A 177 21.75 14.10 -2.47
CA LEU A 177 21.33 13.17 -3.53
C LEU A 177 21.78 13.66 -4.91
N GLU A 178 21.47 14.90 -5.27
CA GLU A 178 21.84 15.47 -6.57
C GLU A 178 23.35 15.66 -6.74
N LYS A 179 24.11 15.94 -5.68
CA LYS A 179 25.58 16.10 -5.77
C LYS A 179 26.28 14.75 -5.97
N ASN A 180 25.75 13.68 -5.38
CA ASN A 180 26.38 12.36 -5.36
C ASN A 180 25.70 11.33 -6.29
N TRP A 181 24.80 11.78 -7.17
CA TRP A 181 23.97 10.90 -7.99
C TRP A 181 24.75 9.89 -8.82
N LYS A 182 25.93 10.25 -9.33
CA LYS A 182 26.79 9.34 -10.09
C LYS A 182 27.31 8.20 -9.21
N THR A 183 27.78 8.51 -8.00
CA THR A 183 28.19 7.49 -7.02
C THR A 183 27.03 6.53 -6.70
N ILE A 184 25.84 7.08 -6.49
CA ILE A 184 24.63 6.31 -6.18
C ILE A 184 24.26 5.40 -7.37
N ARG A 185 24.30 5.93 -8.59
CA ARG A 185 24.05 5.19 -9.83
C ARG A 185 25.08 4.07 -10.02
N ASP A 186 26.36 4.38 -9.90
CA ASP A 186 27.43 3.45 -10.24
C ASP A 186 27.44 2.23 -9.28
N GLU A 187 27.13 2.43 -7.99
CA GLU A 187 26.93 1.31 -7.05
C GLU A 187 25.69 0.47 -7.41
N ALA A 188 24.59 1.11 -7.82
CA ALA A 188 23.39 0.38 -8.25
C ALA A 188 23.64 -0.45 -9.52
N LEU A 189 24.35 0.10 -10.50
CA LEU A 189 24.73 -0.60 -11.73
C LEU A 189 25.65 -1.78 -11.43
N ALA A 190 26.63 -1.61 -10.53
CA ALA A 190 27.50 -2.71 -10.12
C ALA A 190 26.71 -3.88 -9.49
N VAL A 191 25.68 -3.58 -8.69
CA VAL A 191 24.76 -4.60 -8.14
C VAL A 191 23.94 -5.27 -9.23
N MET A 192 23.42 -4.50 -10.20
CA MET A 192 22.66 -5.05 -11.34
C MET A 192 23.50 -5.98 -12.22
N ASP A 193 24.76 -5.63 -12.47
CA ASP A 193 25.66 -6.38 -13.37
C ASP A 193 26.18 -7.68 -12.73
N GLN A 194 26.45 -7.66 -11.43
CA GLN A 194 27.08 -8.79 -10.72
C GLN A 194 26.09 -9.88 -10.30
N ASP A 195 24.81 -9.54 -10.10
CA ASP A 195 23.90 -10.43 -9.37
C ASP A 195 22.44 -10.24 -9.81
N ARG A 196 22.01 -10.96 -10.85
CA ARG A 196 20.65 -10.88 -11.43
C ARG A 196 19.51 -11.16 -10.42
N GLY A 197 19.82 -11.70 -9.23
CA GLY A 197 18.83 -12.07 -8.21
C GLY A 197 18.59 -11.04 -7.10
N ARG A 198 19.35 -9.93 -7.03
CA ARG A 198 19.20 -8.95 -5.94
C ARG A 198 18.07 -7.94 -6.16
N PHE A 199 17.75 -7.63 -7.41
CA PHE A 199 16.55 -6.88 -7.74
C PHE A 199 15.37 -7.85 -7.72
N ILE A 200 14.56 -7.75 -6.67
CA ILE A 200 13.38 -8.59 -6.47
C ILE A 200 12.22 -7.96 -7.26
N PRO A 201 11.40 -8.74 -7.98
CA PRO A 201 10.20 -8.22 -8.63
C PRO A 201 9.29 -7.44 -7.67
N GLU A 202 8.59 -6.42 -8.16
CA GLU A 202 7.54 -5.78 -7.36
C GLU A 202 6.30 -6.69 -7.28
N GLU A 203 5.89 -7.04 -6.05
CA GLU A 203 4.84 -8.04 -5.78
C GLU A 203 3.46 -7.44 -5.43
N GLU A 204 3.32 -6.11 -5.32
CA GLU A 204 2.07 -5.45 -4.87
C GLU A 204 0.91 -5.47 -5.90
N ASN A 205 0.98 -6.32 -6.94
CA ASN A 205 -0.01 -6.42 -8.03
C ASN A 205 -0.41 -5.04 -8.62
N LEU A 206 0.56 -4.15 -8.76
CA LEU A 206 0.37 -2.79 -9.29
C LEU A 206 0.64 -2.70 -10.80
N ARG A 207 1.23 -3.73 -11.38
CA ARG A 207 1.74 -3.72 -12.75
C ARG A 207 0.69 -4.29 -13.71
N GLU A 208 0.39 -3.57 -14.79
CA GLU A 208 -0.42 -4.10 -15.89
C GLU A 208 0.41 -5.06 -16.74
N LYS A 209 1.61 -4.62 -17.12
CA LYS A 209 2.52 -5.32 -18.04
C LYS A 209 3.97 -4.86 -17.86
N GLY A 210 4.89 -5.61 -18.44
CA GLY A 210 6.33 -5.35 -18.38
C GLY A 210 6.98 -5.92 -17.12
N ASP A 211 8.17 -5.43 -16.79
CA ASP A 211 9.00 -5.90 -15.68
C ASP A 211 9.47 -4.75 -14.79
N TRP A 212 9.24 -4.89 -13.49
CA TRP A 212 9.60 -3.92 -12.48
C TRP A 212 10.25 -4.63 -11.30
N GLY A 213 11.49 -4.23 -10.97
CA GLY A 213 12.25 -4.77 -9.85
C GLY A 213 12.76 -3.68 -8.91
N GLN A 214 13.04 -4.07 -7.68
CA GLN A 214 13.50 -3.20 -6.61
C GLN A 214 14.67 -3.80 -5.81
N TYR A 215 15.56 -2.93 -5.34
CA TYR A 215 16.64 -3.28 -4.41
C TYR A 215 16.57 -2.39 -3.17
N THR A 216 16.01 -2.93 -2.10
CA THR A 216 15.65 -2.19 -0.88
C THR A 216 16.81 -2.10 0.10
N LEU A 217 17.12 -0.89 0.56
CA LEU A 217 18.19 -0.60 1.52
C LEU A 217 17.64 -0.34 2.93
N TRP A 218 16.51 0.36 3.03
CA TRP A 218 15.74 0.54 4.26
C TRP A 218 14.26 0.25 4.01
N GLN A 219 13.61 -0.36 4.99
CA GLN A 219 12.17 -0.56 5.04
C GLN A 219 11.72 -0.38 6.49
N GLN A 220 10.61 0.34 6.69
CA GLN A 220 10.05 0.57 8.02
C GLN A 220 11.06 1.15 9.03
N GLY A 221 11.92 2.05 8.55
CA GLY A 221 12.94 2.71 9.37
C GLY A 221 14.10 1.80 9.81
N ARG A 222 14.26 0.62 9.19
CA ARG A 222 15.32 -0.37 9.50
C ARG A 222 16.09 -0.73 8.24
N LYS A 223 17.39 -1.00 8.38
CA LYS A 223 18.21 -1.52 7.27
C LYS A 223 17.70 -2.89 6.82
N ALA A 224 17.59 -3.08 5.52
CA ALA A 224 17.16 -4.32 4.90
C ALA A 224 18.36 -5.28 4.76
N GLY A 225 18.54 -6.15 5.76
CA GLY A 225 19.53 -7.23 5.72
C GLY A 225 20.94 -6.79 5.32
N GLY A 226 21.56 -7.52 4.39
CA GLY A 226 22.90 -7.25 3.87
C GLY A 226 22.96 -6.25 2.70
N ALA A 227 21.85 -5.61 2.30
CA ALA A 227 21.78 -4.84 1.06
C ALA A 227 22.83 -3.70 0.99
N CYS A 228 23.10 -3.05 2.12
CA CYS A 228 24.11 -2.00 2.20
C CYS A 228 25.55 -2.48 1.92
N GLN A 229 25.84 -3.78 1.96
CA GLN A 229 27.16 -4.31 1.59
C GLN A 229 27.42 -4.17 0.09
N GLY A 230 26.37 -4.18 -0.74
CA GLY A 230 26.47 -3.97 -2.19
C GLY A 230 26.56 -2.50 -2.60
N VAL A 231 26.13 -1.58 -1.74
CA VAL A 231 26.09 -0.13 -2.00
C VAL A 231 26.62 0.71 -0.82
N PRO A 232 27.84 0.42 -0.33
CA PRO A 232 28.32 0.94 0.95
C PRO A 232 28.43 2.47 0.99
N LYS A 233 28.80 3.13 -0.12
CA LYS A 233 28.92 4.59 -0.16
C LYS A 233 27.54 5.23 -0.11
N THR A 234 26.58 4.69 -0.85
CA THR A 234 25.18 5.16 -0.84
C THR A 234 24.58 5.04 0.56
N CYS A 235 24.76 3.89 1.22
CA CYS A 235 24.26 3.73 2.57
C CYS A 235 24.93 4.69 3.57
N SER A 236 26.24 4.88 3.49
CA SER A 236 26.96 5.83 4.37
C SER A 236 26.53 7.28 4.16
N LEU A 237 26.17 7.66 2.93
CA LEU A 237 25.58 8.97 2.65
C LEU A 237 24.19 9.13 3.29
N MET A 238 23.33 8.11 3.16
CA MET A 238 21.97 8.13 3.70
C MET A 238 21.90 8.14 5.23
N GLU A 239 22.88 7.53 5.91
CA GLU A 239 22.95 7.47 7.38
C GLU A 239 22.94 8.85 8.07
N ARG A 240 23.24 9.92 7.33
CA ARG A 240 23.26 11.29 7.85
C ARG A 240 21.87 11.94 7.91
N PHE A 241 20.83 11.29 7.37
CA PHE A 241 19.50 11.88 7.17
C PHE A 241 18.41 11.09 7.91
N PRO A 242 18.23 11.31 9.23
CA PRO A 242 17.26 10.59 10.06
C PRO A 242 15.81 10.73 9.59
N GLU A 243 15.47 11.82 8.88
CA GLU A 243 14.17 12.04 8.26
C GLU A 243 13.79 10.97 7.21
N ALA A 244 14.79 10.35 6.56
CA ALA A 244 14.62 9.29 5.58
C ALA A 244 14.85 7.91 6.21
N ILE A 245 16.03 7.68 6.81
CA ILE A 245 16.37 6.35 7.35
C ILE A 245 15.50 5.95 8.54
N GLY A 246 14.94 6.92 9.26
CA GLY A 246 14.02 6.72 10.38
C GLY A 246 12.55 6.75 9.96
N CYS A 247 12.24 6.85 8.65
CA CYS A 247 10.87 6.83 8.16
C CYS A 247 10.25 5.44 8.28
N LYS A 248 9.53 5.19 9.38
CA LYS A 248 8.88 3.90 9.67
C LYS A 248 7.74 3.55 8.71
N ARG A 249 7.26 4.53 7.95
CA ARG A 249 6.20 4.34 6.96
C ARG A 249 6.72 4.45 5.52
N GLY A 250 8.04 4.45 5.35
CA GLY A 250 8.70 4.63 4.06
C GLY A 250 9.74 3.55 3.79
N GLN A 251 10.32 3.65 2.60
CA GLN A 251 11.41 2.81 2.13
C GLN A 251 12.50 3.67 1.48
N ILE A 252 13.72 3.14 1.44
CA ILE A 252 14.81 3.64 0.62
C ILE A 252 15.24 2.50 -0.28
N LYS A 253 15.06 2.64 -1.60
CA LYS A 253 15.26 1.56 -2.56
C LYS A 253 15.67 2.04 -3.93
N PHE A 254 16.43 1.23 -4.65
CA PHE A 254 16.57 1.38 -6.10
C PHE A 254 15.37 0.74 -6.78
N SER A 255 14.92 1.34 -7.89
CA SER A 255 13.78 0.86 -8.67
C SER A 255 14.15 0.86 -10.15
N VAL A 256 14.14 -0.33 -10.75
CA VAL A 256 14.45 -0.55 -12.17
C VAL A 256 13.19 -0.98 -12.90
N MET A 257 12.92 -0.34 -14.03
CA MET A 257 11.75 -0.60 -14.86
C MET A 257 12.16 -0.84 -16.30
N GLN A 258 11.72 -1.97 -16.86
CA GLN A 258 12.06 -2.38 -18.23
C GLN A 258 11.13 -1.73 -19.27
N PRO A 259 11.55 -1.66 -20.56
CA PRO A 259 10.70 -1.25 -21.68
C PRO A 259 9.30 -1.87 -21.67
N GLY A 260 8.31 -1.09 -22.06
CA GLY A 260 6.92 -1.54 -22.19
C GLY A 260 6.19 -1.75 -20.86
N THR A 261 6.75 -1.29 -19.75
CA THR A 261 6.12 -1.41 -18.43
C THR A 261 5.08 -0.33 -18.21
N HIS A 262 3.90 -0.73 -17.73
CA HIS A 262 2.87 0.16 -17.25
C HIS A 262 2.44 -0.24 -15.83
N VAL A 263 2.40 0.73 -14.93
CA VAL A 263 1.91 0.57 -13.56
C VAL A 263 0.57 1.28 -13.47
N TRP A 264 -0.46 0.55 -13.05
CA TRP A 264 -1.83 1.05 -12.91
C TRP A 264 -1.90 2.31 -12.03
N PRO A 265 -2.93 3.16 -12.19
CA PRO A 265 -3.24 4.20 -11.22
C PRO A 265 -3.39 3.60 -9.83
N HIS A 266 -2.61 4.10 -8.86
CA HIS A 266 -2.64 3.60 -7.49
C HIS A 266 -2.30 4.71 -6.49
N THR A 267 -2.51 4.45 -5.20
CA THR A 267 -2.12 5.34 -4.11
C THR A 267 -1.29 4.56 -3.09
N GLY A 268 -0.32 5.23 -2.49
CA GLY A 268 0.38 4.75 -1.30
C GLY A 268 -0.58 4.63 -0.10
N PRO A 269 -0.21 3.84 0.92
CA PRO A 269 -1.09 3.54 2.05
C PRO A 269 -1.26 4.69 3.05
N THR A 270 -0.41 5.73 3.01
CA THR A 270 -0.37 6.78 4.05
C THR A 270 -0.02 8.16 3.48
N ASN A 271 -0.61 9.23 4.03
CA ASN A 271 -0.22 10.62 3.78
C ASN A 271 0.99 11.09 4.64
N CYS A 272 1.53 10.20 5.48
CA CYS A 272 2.58 10.55 6.44
C CYS A 272 3.99 10.57 5.84
N ARG A 273 4.14 10.35 4.54
CA ARG A 273 5.42 10.36 3.84
C ARG A 273 5.35 11.20 2.57
N LEU A 274 6.49 11.76 2.19
CA LEU A 274 6.71 12.25 0.82
C LEU A 274 7.74 11.34 0.15
N ARG A 275 7.59 11.14 -1.15
CA ARG A 275 8.44 10.26 -1.94
C ARG A 275 9.34 11.08 -2.85
N MET A 276 10.65 10.95 -2.65
CA MET A 276 11.66 11.52 -3.53
C MET A 276 12.11 10.49 -4.56
N HIS A 277 12.17 10.88 -5.83
CA HIS A 277 12.73 10.09 -6.93
C HIS A 277 13.95 10.80 -7.50
N LEU A 278 15.14 10.26 -7.27
CA LEU A 278 16.37 10.68 -7.94
C LEU A 278 16.55 9.89 -9.25
N GLY A 279 16.66 10.57 -10.39
CA GLY A 279 16.97 9.94 -11.67
C GLY A 279 18.42 9.44 -11.74
N LEU A 280 18.64 8.17 -12.08
CA LEU A 280 19.98 7.57 -12.19
C LEU A 280 20.35 7.20 -13.63
N VAL A 281 19.48 6.44 -14.30
CA VAL A 281 19.54 6.15 -15.74
C VAL A 281 18.15 6.38 -16.30
N VAL A 282 17.97 7.41 -17.12
CA VAL A 282 16.64 7.84 -17.58
C VAL A 282 16.63 8.03 -19.09
N PRO A 283 16.14 7.05 -19.87
CA PRO A 283 15.87 7.27 -21.28
C PRO A 283 14.67 8.21 -21.50
N PRO A 284 14.59 8.87 -22.68
CA PRO A 284 13.39 9.58 -23.08
C PRO A 284 12.20 8.61 -23.21
N GLY A 285 10.98 9.07 -22.89
CA GLY A 285 9.77 8.22 -22.90
C GLY A 285 9.42 7.58 -21.54
N CYS A 286 10.05 8.02 -20.45
CA CYS A 286 9.70 7.62 -19.09
C CYS A 286 8.95 8.73 -18.36
N ARG A 287 7.68 8.49 -18.00
CA ARG A 287 6.83 9.50 -17.34
C ARG A 287 6.08 8.96 -16.13
N ILE A 288 5.77 9.86 -15.21
CA ILE A 288 4.93 9.64 -14.03
C ILE A 288 3.86 10.71 -13.96
N ARG A 289 2.61 10.30 -13.80
CA ARG A 289 1.48 11.16 -13.48
C ARG A 289 1.24 11.11 -11.98
N CYS A 290 1.03 12.25 -11.35
CA CYS A 290 0.42 12.36 -10.03
C CYS A 290 -0.72 13.36 -10.15
N THR A 291 -1.94 12.88 -9.90
CA THR A 291 -3.21 13.57 -10.18
C THR A 291 -3.33 14.02 -11.64
N ASN A 292 -3.41 15.32 -11.90
CA ASN A 292 -3.56 15.93 -13.22
C ASN A 292 -2.24 16.41 -13.84
N GLN A 293 -1.11 16.19 -13.16
CA GLN A 293 0.21 16.65 -13.61
C GLN A 293 1.11 15.46 -13.92
N THR A 294 1.64 15.43 -15.15
CA THR A 294 2.62 14.45 -15.60
C THR A 294 4.00 15.08 -15.64
N ARG A 295 5.01 14.35 -15.14
CA ARG A 295 6.41 14.77 -15.15
C ARG A 295 7.30 13.65 -15.64
N GLU A 296 8.49 14.02 -16.11
CA GLU A 296 9.55 13.12 -16.50
C GLU A 296 10.72 13.23 -15.52
N TRP A 297 11.47 12.14 -15.36
CA TRP A 297 12.69 12.17 -14.57
C TRP A 297 13.83 12.78 -15.39
N ASN A 298 14.81 13.36 -14.70
CA ASN A 298 16.08 13.79 -15.29
C ASN A 298 17.22 13.17 -14.49
N GLU A 299 18.27 12.73 -15.17
CA GLU A 299 19.45 12.18 -14.49
C GLU A 299 20.07 13.21 -13.55
N GLY A 300 20.36 12.77 -12.32
CA GLY A 300 20.90 13.61 -11.27
C GLY A 300 19.94 14.64 -10.67
N LYS A 301 18.64 14.58 -11.01
CA LYS A 301 17.60 15.47 -10.47
C LYS A 301 16.57 14.72 -9.65
N VAL A 302 16.09 15.39 -8.61
CA VAL A 302 15.06 14.87 -7.71
C VAL A 302 13.67 15.39 -8.09
N LEU A 303 12.72 14.47 -8.26
CA LEU A 303 11.29 14.76 -8.19
C LEU A 303 10.79 14.46 -6.78
N ILE A 304 9.84 15.24 -6.27
CA ILE A 304 9.20 14.99 -4.98
C ILE A 304 7.68 15.06 -5.17
N PHE A 305 7.00 13.99 -4.77
CA PHE A 305 5.55 13.92 -4.80
C PHE A 305 5.03 13.24 -3.54
N ASP A 306 3.78 13.51 -3.23
CA ASP A 306 3.04 12.78 -2.21
C ASP A 306 2.41 11.55 -2.87
N ASP A 307 2.91 10.36 -2.56
CA ASP A 307 2.44 9.12 -3.17
C ASP A 307 1.08 8.66 -2.62
N SER A 308 0.54 9.31 -1.58
CA SER A 308 -0.85 9.09 -1.16
C SER A 308 -1.89 9.60 -2.15
N PHE A 309 -1.47 10.48 -3.06
CA PHE A 309 -2.27 10.85 -4.22
C PHE A 309 -2.18 9.79 -5.32
N GLU A 310 -3.23 9.69 -6.13
CA GLU A 310 -3.23 8.80 -7.29
C GLU A 310 -2.08 9.13 -8.22
N HIS A 311 -1.27 8.12 -8.51
CA HIS A 311 -0.18 8.20 -9.45
C HIS A 311 -0.09 6.97 -10.33
N GLU A 312 0.49 7.17 -11.52
CA GLU A 312 0.53 6.20 -12.62
C GLU A 312 1.86 6.37 -13.37
N VAL A 313 2.42 5.27 -13.87
CA VAL A 313 3.79 5.26 -14.42
C VAL A 313 3.84 4.51 -15.75
N TRP A 314 4.49 5.12 -16.73
CA TRP A 314 4.76 4.52 -18.04
C TRP A 314 6.27 4.49 -18.32
N GLN A 315 6.71 3.35 -18.82
CA GLN A 315 8.02 3.11 -19.38
C GLN A 315 7.83 2.75 -20.86
N GLU A 316 7.88 3.76 -21.73
CA GLU A 316 7.72 3.62 -23.18
C GLU A 316 9.07 3.72 -23.92
N ALA A 317 10.18 3.74 -23.18
CA ALA A 317 11.52 3.80 -23.73
C ALA A 317 12.00 2.44 -24.25
N ASP A 318 13.07 2.45 -25.04
CA ASP A 318 13.71 1.27 -25.65
C ASP A 318 14.71 0.55 -24.72
N ARG A 319 15.09 1.17 -23.60
CA ARG A 319 16.03 0.64 -22.60
C ARG A 319 15.50 0.84 -21.19
N TYR A 320 16.07 0.16 -20.20
CA TYR A 320 15.62 0.25 -18.81
C TYR A 320 15.73 1.66 -18.23
N ARG A 321 14.87 1.96 -17.25
CA ARG A 321 14.93 3.15 -16.39
C ARG A 321 15.34 2.75 -14.99
N LEU A 322 16.34 3.42 -14.43
CA LEU A 322 16.78 3.23 -13.05
C LEU A 322 16.61 4.53 -12.27
N ILE A 323 15.93 4.47 -11.12
CA ILE A 323 15.78 5.57 -10.18
C ILE A 323 16.11 5.13 -8.76
N PHE A 324 16.41 6.09 -7.90
CA PHE A 324 16.56 5.89 -6.46
C PHE A 324 15.40 6.56 -5.73
N ILE A 325 14.64 5.75 -5.00
CA ILE A 325 13.47 6.16 -4.23
C ILE A 325 13.90 6.37 -2.78
N VAL A 326 13.59 7.56 -2.24
CA VAL A 326 13.86 7.93 -0.85
C VAL A 326 12.56 8.49 -0.26
N ASP A 327 11.91 7.71 0.59
CA ASP A 327 10.77 8.19 1.36
C ASP A 327 11.26 8.98 2.59
N VAL A 328 10.63 10.12 2.84
CA VAL A 328 10.86 10.95 4.02
C VAL A 328 9.56 11.11 4.80
N TRP A 329 9.66 11.37 6.10
CA TRP A 329 8.49 11.82 6.86
C TRP A 329 7.86 13.07 6.24
N HIS A 330 6.53 13.18 6.28
CA HIS A 330 5.86 14.44 5.94
C HIS A 330 6.41 15.57 6.84
N PRO A 331 6.78 16.74 6.28
CA PRO A 331 7.55 17.75 6.99
C PRO A 331 6.83 18.31 8.23
N GLU A 332 5.51 18.37 8.19
CA GLU A 332 4.68 18.88 9.29
C GLU A 332 4.45 17.86 10.43
N LEU A 333 4.87 16.60 10.26
CA LEU A 333 4.84 15.65 11.37
C LEU A 333 5.82 16.07 12.46
N THR A 334 5.31 16.20 13.68
CA THR A 334 6.13 16.46 14.87
C THR A 334 7.07 15.29 15.17
N GLN A 335 8.14 15.57 15.91
CA GLN A 335 9.05 14.52 16.37
C GLN A 335 8.32 13.43 17.17
N TYR A 336 7.36 13.80 18.02
CA TYR A 336 6.55 12.86 18.78
C TYR A 336 5.75 11.93 17.87
N GLN A 337 5.06 12.46 16.86
CA GLN A 337 4.32 11.64 15.89
C GLN A 337 5.25 10.68 15.12
N ARG A 338 6.40 11.16 14.64
CA ARG A 338 7.39 10.31 13.95
C ARG A 338 7.85 9.14 14.84
N GLN A 339 7.95 9.36 16.16
CA GLN A 339 8.34 8.33 17.12
C GLN A 339 7.20 7.35 17.47
N THR A 340 5.95 7.81 17.56
CA THR A 340 4.83 7.00 18.05
C THR A 340 3.99 6.33 16.97
N LEU A 341 3.96 6.86 15.74
CA LEU A 341 3.22 6.24 14.64
C LEU A 341 3.74 4.82 14.37
N SER A 342 2.80 3.88 14.21
CA SER A 342 3.14 2.51 13.83
C SER A 342 3.83 2.47 12.46
N PRO A 343 4.76 1.52 12.24
CA PRO A 343 5.25 1.20 10.91
C PRO A 343 4.10 0.75 9.99
N ILE A 344 4.31 0.92 8.68
CA ILE A 344 3.43 0.41 7.61
C ILE A 344 4.25 -0.45 6.67
#